data_AF-A0A528TP73-F1
#
_entry.id   AF-A0A528TP73-F1
#
_cell.length_a   1.000
_cell.length_b   1.000
_cell.length_c   1.000
_cell.angle_alpha   90.00
_cell.angle_beta   90.00
_cell.angle_gamma   90.00
#
_symmetry.space_group_name_H-M   'P 1'
#
loop_
_entity.id
_entity.type
_entity.pdbx_description
1 polymer ?
#
loop_
_entity_poly.entity_id
_entity_poly.type
_entity_poly.pdbx_seq_one_letter_code
_entity_poly.pdbx_strand_id
1 'polypeptide(L)'
;IAPCVFYADFDASRVVSLDEMRRIVGSGESQIADARSPGRFAGTDPEPRPGVRSGHMPGARNVPVAALAENGELLPKDRLRMVIEEAGIDLTKPVVTSCGSGITAAAITLALETLGHTDNRLYDGSWTEWGGLSDTPVVTGKE
;
A
#
# COMPACT_ATOMS: atom_id res chain seq x y z
N ILE A 1 -36.23 5.26 1.60
CA ILE A 1 -35.16 6.28 1.71
C ILE A 1 -35.33 7.21 0.51
N ALA A 2 -35.49 8.52 0.71
CA ALA A 2 -35.58 9.50 -0.39
C ALA A 2 -34.17 9.92 -0.84
N PRO A 3 -33.94 10.21 -2.13
CA PRO A 3 -32.65 10.72 -2.59
C PRO A 3 -32.38 12.10 -1.97
N CYS A 4 -31.10 12.39 -1.73
CA CYS A 4 -30.62 13.70 -1.30
C CYS A 4 -29.41 14.12 -2.14
N VAL A 5 -29.09 15.41 -2.13
CA VAL A 5 -27.92 15.95 -2.82
C VAL A 5 -26.66 15.61 -2.01
N PHE A 6 -25.68 14.99 -2.66
CA PHE A 6 -24.35 14.74 -2.11
C PHE A 6 -23.33 15.59 -2.86
N TYR A 7 -22.53 16.37 -2.14
CA TYR A 7 -21.43 17.13 -2.69
C TYR A 7 -20.13 16.41 -2.38
N ALA A 8 -19.42 15.98 -3.41
CA ALA A 8 -18.09 15.41 -3.27
C ALA A 8 -17.05 16.54 -3.29
N ASP A 9 -16.13 16.51 -2.34
CA ASP A 9 -14.92 17.33 -2.34
C ASP A 9 -13.71 16.39 -2.29
N PHE A 10 -12.95 16.35 -3.38
CA PHE A 10 -11.86 15.38 -3.54
C PHE A 10 -10.56 15.95 -2.95
N ASP A 11 -10.06 15.29 -1.90
CA ASP A 11 -8.76 15.62 -1.31
C ASP A 11 -7.63 14.91 -2.07
N ALA A 12 -7.07 15.61 -3.07
CA ALA A 12 -5.96 15.10 -3.86
C ALA A 12 -4.69 14.83 -3.02
N SER A 13 -4.53 15.43 -1.84
CA SER A 13 -3.35 15.21 -0.98
C SER A 13 -3.29 13.80 -0.40
N ARG A 14 -4.44 13.10 -0.36
CA ARG A 14 -4.56 11.71 0.13
C ARG A 14 -4.19 10.67 -0.93
N VAL A 15 -4.01 11.06 -2.18
CA VAL A 15 -3.73 10.16 -3.30
C VAL A 15 -2.37 10.47 -3.90
N VAL A 16 -1.53 9.46 -3.99
CA VAL A 16 -0.21 9.55 -4.63
C VAL A 16 -0.38 9.25 -6.13
N SER A 17 0.21 10.10 -6.97
CA SER A 17 0.31 9.88 -8.42
C SER A 17 1.57 9.10 -8.79
N LEU A 18 1.66 8.58 -10.02
CA LEU A 18 2.87 7.90 -10.52
C LEU A 18 4.13 8.79 -10.40
N ASP A 19 4.05 10.06 -10.79
CA ASP A 19 5.19 10.99 -10.75
C ASP A 19 5.67 11.23 -9.32
N GLU A 20 4.72 11.33 -8.37
CA GLU A 20 5.06 11.41 -6.96
C GLU A 20 5.62 10.10 -6.42
N MET A 21 5.06 8.95 -6.80
CA MET A 21 5.56 7.64 -6.42
C MET A 21 7.00 7.43 -6.90
N ARG A 22 7.34 7.89 -8.11
CA ARG A 22 8.72 7.89 -8.62
C ARG A 22 9.67 8.71 -7.75
N ARG A 23 9.23 9.90 -7.29
CA ARG A 23 10.00 10.72 -6.34
C ARG A 23 10.17 10.03 -4.98
N ILE A 24 9.11 9.42 -4.45
CA ILE A 24 9.14 8.70 -3.17
C ILE A 24 10.12 7.53 -3.25
N VAL A 25 10.06 6.71 -4.30
CA VAL A 25 11.01 5.60 -4.51
C VAL A 25 12.44 6.11 -4.66
N GLY A 26 12.65 7.24 -5.36
CA GLY A 26 13.98 7.80 -5.57
C GLY A 26 14.60 8.48 -4.34
N SER A 27 13.78 9.07 -3.46
CA SER A 27 14.24 9.88 -2.32
C SER A 27 14.14 9.17 -0.97
N GLY A 28 13.23 8.19 -0.84
CA GLY A 28 12.88 7.59 0.45
C GLY A 28 12.14 8.54 1.39
N GLU A 29 11.52 9.62 0.89
CA GLU A 29 10.82 10.62 1.72
C GLU A 29 9.57 10.07 2.45
N SER A 30 9.07 8.91 2.03
CA SER A 30 7.95 8.20 2.68
C SER A 30 8.17 6.70 2.62
N GLN A 31 7.68 5.99 3.63
CA GLN A 31 7.70 4.52 3.64
C GLN A 31 6.62 3.99 2.71
N ILE A 32 6.86 2.82 2.10
CA ILE A 32 5.91 2.22 1.17
C ILE A 32 5.42 0.91 1.77
N ALA A 33 4.12 0.81 2.07
CA ALA A 33 3.49 -0.39 2.60
C ALA A 33 2.66 -1.09 1.51
N ASP A 34 3.07 -2.30 1.10
CA ASP A 34 2.43 -3.07 0.03
C ASP A 34 1.56 -4.21 0.59
N ALA A 35 0.26 -4.18 0.26
CA ALA A 35 -0.75 -5.10 0.77
C ALA A 35 -0.82 -6.46 0.06
N ARG A 36 -0.01 -6.69 -0.99
CA ARG A 36 -0.03 -7.94 -1.76
C ARG A 36 0.46 -9.13 -0.92
N SER A 37 0.22 -10.34 -1.42
CA SER A 37 0.75 -11.56 -0.79
C SER A 37 2.29 -11.55 -0.81
N PRO A 38 2.93 -12.23 0.16
CA PRO A 38 4.40 -12.31 0.21
C PRO A 38 5.03 -12.84 -1.09
N GLY A 39 4.41 -13.83 -1.75
CA GLY A 39 4.94 -14.38 -3.00
C GLY A 39 4.85 -13.41 -4.19
N ARG A 40 3.76 -12.63 -4.29
CA ARG A 40 3.64 -11.58 -5.32
C ARG A 40 4.63 -10.44 -5.08
N PHE A 41 4.77 -10.02 -3.83
CA PHE A 41 5.75 -9.02 -3.42
C PHE A 41 7.19 -9.47 -3.70
N ALA A 42 7.56 -10.69 -3.28
CA ALA A 42 8.88 -11.27 -3.53
C ALA A 42 9.14 -11.61 -5.00
N GLY A 43 8.08 -11.66 -5.82
CA GLY A 43 8.13 -12.00 -7.23
C GLY A 43 8.24 -13.50 -7.52
N THR A 44 7.93 -14.36 -6.55
CA THR A 44 7.87 -15.82 -6.72
C THR A 44 6.53 -16.28 -7.29
N ASP A 45 5.48 -15.48 -7.11
CA ASP A 45 4.15 -15.73 -7.67
C ASP A 45 3.88 -14.77 -8.84
N PRO A 46 3.13 -15.20 -9.86
CA PRO A 46 2.73 -14.32 -10.94
C PRO A 46 1.70 -13.29 -10.47
N GLU A 47 1.71 -12.12 -11.11
CA GLU A 47 0.62 -11.17 -11.01
C GLU A 47 -0.62 -11.68 -11.77
N PRO A 48 -1.85 -11.46 -11.26
CA PRO A 48 -3.06 -11.97 -11.90
C PRO A 48 -3.37 -11.30 -13.24
N ARG A 49 -2.80 -10.12 -13.50
CA ARG A 49 -2.96 -9.37 -14.75
C ARG A 49 -1.82 -9.74 -15.71
N PRO A 50 -2.12 -10.25 -16.92
CA PRO A 50 -1.09 -10.57 -17.91
C PRO A 50 -0.21 -9.35 -18.24
N GLY A 51 1.09 -9.57 -18.40
CA GLY A 51 2.05 -8.54 -18.79
C GLY A 51 2.55 -7.63 -17.64
N VAL A 52 2.00 -7.75 -16.43
CA VAL A 52 2.52 -7.05 -15.26
C VAL A 52 3.72 -7.82 -14.70
N ARG A 53 4.84 -7.13 -14.48
CA ARG A 53 6.07 -7.73 -13.92
C ARG A 53 5.84 -8.18 -12.47
N SER A 54 6.45 -9.29 -12.06
CA SER A 54 6.49 -9.74 -10.66
C SER A 54 7.54 -8.98 -9.85
N GLY A 55 7.37 -8.87 -8.53
CA GLY A 55 8.29 -8.15 -7.63
C GLY A 55 7.61 -6.98 -6.91
N HIS A 56 8.41 -6.02 -6.42
CA HIS A 56 7.95 -4.85 -5.67
C HIS A 56 8.77 -3.58 -5.98
N MET A 57 8.29 -2.44 -5.48
CA MET A 57 8.98 -1.15 -5.55
C MET A 57 10.19 -1.16 -4.62
N PRO A 58 11.36 -0.63 -5.02
CA PRO A 58 12.52 -0.52 -4.14
C PRO A 58 12.17 0.14 -2.80
N GLY A 59 12.64 -0.44 -1.69
CA GLY A 59 12.39 0.10 -0.34
C GLY A 59 10.98 -0.14 0.21
N ALA A 60 10.09 -0.81 -0.53
CA ALA A 60 8.78 -1.18 -0.01
C ALA A 60 8.85 -2.25 1.07
N ARG A 61 7.86 -2.24 1.97
CA ARG A 61 7.66 -3.23 3.03
C ARG A 61 6.35 -3.95 2.80
N ASN A 62 6.37 -5.28 2.92
CA ASN A 62 5.18 -6.08 2.70
C ASN A 62 4.34 -6.15 3.98
N VAL A 63 3.10 -5.66 3.90
CA VAL A 63 2.08 -5.76 4.96
C VAL A 63 0.86 -6.48 4.37
N PRO A 64 0.86 -7.82 4.25
CA PRO A 64 -0.22 -8.54 3.60
C PRO A 64 -1.57 -8.21 4.21
N VAL A 65 -2.57 -7.90 3.38
CA VAL A 65 -3.93 -7.56 3.87
C VAL A 65 -4.53 -8.65 4.77
N ALA A 66 -4.20 -9.92 4.51
CA ALA A 66 -4.65 -11.06 5.31
C ALA A 66 -4.10 -11.08 6.75
N ALA A 67 -3.05 -10.30 7.04
CA ALA A 67 -2.48 -10.17 8.38
C ALA A 67 -3.15 -9.07 9.22
N LEU A 68 -4.06 -8.28 8.66
CA LEU A 68 -4.69 -7.13 9.34
C LEU A 68 -6.05 -7.43 9.96
N ALA A 69 -6.67 -8.56 9.59
CA ALA A 69 -8.02 -8.91 10.01
C ALA A 69 -8.13 -10.40 10.32
N GLU A 70 -8.98 -10.74 11.28
CA GLU A 70 -9.32 -12.10 11.65
C GLU A 70 -10.85 -12.22 11.78
N ASN A 71 -11.44 -13.29 11.25
CA ASN A 71 -12.89 -13.53 11.28
C ASN A 71 -13.76 -12.38 10.73
N GLY A 72 -13.24 -11.61 9.76
CA GLY A 72 -13.94 -10.50 9.14
C GLY A 72 -13.86 -9.18 9.93
N GLU A 73 -13.13 -9.16 11.04
CA GLU A 73 -12.90 -7.98 11.86
C GLU A 73 -11.44 -7.55 11.81
N LEU A 74 -11.21 -6.23 11.85
CA LEU A 74 -9.87 -5.70 11.98
C LEU A 74 -9.26 -6.14 13.32
N LEU A 75 -7.98 -6.48 13.34
CA LEU A 75 -7.31 -6.89 14.57
C LEU A 75 -7.37 -5.80 15.64
N PRO A 76 -7.28 -6.16 16.94
CA PRO A 76 -7.10 -5.21 18.03
C PRO A 76 -5.86 -4.31 17.81
N LYS A 77 -5.90 -3.09 18.35
CA LYS A 77 -4.88 -2.05 18.09
C LYS A 77 -3.45 -2.47 18.43
N ASP A 78 -3.26 -3.19 19.52
CA ASP A 78 -1.96 -3.75 19.92
C ASP A 78 -1.42 -4.72 18.87
N ARG A 79 -2.28 -5.61 18.35
CA ARG A 79 -1.92 -6.57 17.30
C ARG A 79 -1.67 -5.91 15.95
N LEU A 80 -2.49 -4.92 15.56
CA LEU A 80 -2.24 -4.13 14.35
C LEU A 80 -0.89 -3.43 14.42
N ARG A 81 -0.59 -2.80 15.56
CA ARG A 81 0.69 -2.13 15.78
C ARG A 81 1.84 -3.11 15.59
N MET A 82 1.77 -4.29 16.21
CA MET A 82 2.78 -5.34 16.03
C MET A 82 2.97 -5.71 14.56
N VAL A 83 1.89 -6.00 13.82
CA VAL A 83 1.97 -6.38 12.39
C VAL A 83 2.64 -5.29 11.54
N ILE A 84 2.32 -4.02 11.80
CA ILE A 84 2.87 -2.89 11.06
C ILE A 84 4.35 -2.67 11.40
N GLU A 85 4.70 -2.66 12.69
CA GLU A 85 6.08 -2.45 13.16
C GLU A 85 7.01 -3.64 12.80
N GLU A 86 6.53 -4.88 12.87
CA GLU A 86 7.26 -6.09 12.45
C GLU A 86 7.53 -6.12 10.94
N ALA A 87 6.66 -5.52 10.13
CA ALA A 87 6.92 -5.30 8.70
C ALA A 87 7.99 -4.21 8.45
N GLY A 88 8.46 -3.52 9.50
CA GLY A 88 9.46 -2.47 9.42
C GLY A 88 8.89 -1.10 9.07
N ILE A 89 7.59 -0.87 9.28
CA ILE A 89 6.97 0.45 9.14
C ILE A 89 7.08 1.21 10.46
N ASP A 90 7.83 2.31 10.43
CA ASP A 90 8.01 3.26 11.51
C ASP A 90 6.81 4.22 11.59
N LEU A 91 5.97 4.07 12.61
CA LEU A 91 4.76 4.88 12.82
C LEU A 91 5.04 6.34 13.22
N THR A 92 6.29 6.79 13.18
CA THR A 92 6.66 8.21 13.33
C THR A 92 6.92 8.91 12.01
N LYS A 93 6.83 8.19 10.88
CA LYS A 93 7.16 8.69 9.54
C LYS A 93 5.98 8.52 8.57
N PRO A 94 5.88 9.37 7.54
CA PRO A 94 4.84 9.24 6.51
C PRO A 94 4.82 7.86 5.85
N VAL A 95 3.61 7.40 5.52
CA VAL A 95 3.38 6.11 4.86
C VAL A 95 2.55 6.29 3.60
N VAL A 96 3.03 5.71 2.51
CA VAL A 96 2.28 5.50 1.28
C VAL A 96 1.86 4.05 1.19
N THR A 97 0.57 3.81 1.05
CA THR A 97 0.01 2.46 0.91
C THR A 97 -0.17 2.10 -0.56
N SER A 98 0.09 0.85 -0.90
CA SER A 98 -0.05 0.32 -2.26
C SER A 98 -0.50 -1.14 -2.21
N CYS A 99 -0.98 -1.67 -3.34
CA CYS A 99 -1.24 -3.08 -3.50
C CYS A 99 -1.15 -3.48 -4.98
N GLY A 100 -2.05 -4.34 -5.48
CA GLY A 100 -2.18 -4.62 -6.91
C GLY A 100 -2.80 -3.47 -7.72
N SER A 101 -3.86 -2.83 -7.20
CA SER A 101 -4.68 -1.87 -7.96
C SER A 101 -5.46 -0.92 -7.05
N GLY A 102 -4.86 -0.43 -5.96
CA GLY A 102 -5.46 0.54 -5.03
C GLY A 102 -6.46 -0.02 -4.02
N ILE A 103 -7.08 -1.18 -4.27
CA ILE A 103 -8.18 -1.69 -3.42
C ILE A 103 -7.71 -2.11 -2.02
N THR A 104 -6.88 -3.14 -1.92
CA THR A 104 -6.45 -3.66 -0.60
C THR A 104 -5.45 -2.75 0.13
N ALA A 105 -4.91 -1.72 -0.55
CA ALA A 105 -4.11 -0.68 0.08
C ALA A 105 -4.93 0.14 1.11
N ALA A 106 -6.23 0.32 0.84
CA ALA A 106 -7.15 0.97 1.76
C ALA A 106 -7.27 0.24 3.11
N ALA A 107 -7.03 -1.08 3.16
CA ALA A 107 -7.03 -1.83 4.41
C ALA A 107 -5.82 -1.49 5.29
N ILE A 108 -4.64 -1.28 4.70
CA ILE A 108 -3.48 -0.76 5.43
C ILE A 108 -3.77 0.66 5.91
N THR A 109 -4.35 1.51 5.06
CA THR A 109 -4.73 2.88 5.44
C THR A 109 -5.69 2.86 6.63
N LEU A 110 -6.72 2.01 6.61
CA LEU A 110 -7.65 1.83 7.74
C LEU A 110 -6.92 1.38 9.02
N ALA A 111 -5.99 0.44 8.92
CA ALA A 111 -5.19 0.00 10.06
C ALA A 111 -4.35 1.15 10.65
N LEU A 112 -3.69 1.95 9.82
CA LEU A 112 -2.88 3.10 10.24
C LEU A 112 -3.75 4.17 10.92
N GLU A 113 -4.86 4.56 10.30
CA GLU A 113 -5.81 5.53 10.88
C GLU A 113 -6.40 5.01 12.21
N THR A 114 -6.68 3.70 12.33
CA THR A 114 -7.15 3.07 13.57
C THR A 114 -6.13 3.16 14.71
N LEU A 115 -4.84 3.14 14.36
CA LEU A 115 -3.72 3.36 15.28
C LEU A 115 -3.48 4.84 15.59
N GLY A 116 -4.23 5.75 14.96
CA GLY A 116 -4.09 7.20 15.11
C GLY A 116 -2.97 7.82 14.26
N HIS A 117 -2.39 7.06 13.33
CA HIS A 117 -1.43 7.58 12.37
C HIS A 117 -2.19 8.26 11.24
N THR A 118 -1.89 9.52 10.94
CA THR A 118 -2.70 10.36 10.02
C THR A 118 -1.95 10.80 8.77
N ASP A 119 -0.62 10.64 8.73
CA ASP A 119 0.21 10.96 7.57
C ASP A 119 0.26 9.77 6.60
N ASN A 120 -0.93 9.42 6.09
CA ASN A 120 -1.15 8.31 5.17
C ASN A 120 -1.64 8.81 3.82
N ARG A 121 -1.02 8.30 2.76
CA ARG A 121 -1.47 8.53 1.38
C ARG A 121 -1.58 7.20 0.65
N LEU A 122 -2.44 7.10 -0.36
CA LEU A 122 -2.67 5.87 -1.12
C LEU A 122 -2.22 6.05 -2.56
N TYR A 123 -1.36 5.15 -3.05
CA TYR A 123 -0.98 5.11 -4.46
C TYR A 123 -2.00 4.28 -5.26
N ASP A 124 -2.91 4.97 -5.94
CA ASP A 124 -4.10 4.35 -6.58
C ASP A 124 -3.71 3.44 -7.75
N GLY A 125 -2.78 3.89 -8.60
CA GLY A 125 -2.25 3.09 -9.70
C GLY A 125 -1.57 1.80 -9.24
N SER A 126 -0.97 1.83 -8.03
CA SER A 126 -0.45 0.65 -7.34
C SER A 126 0.51 -0.19 -8.20
N TRP A 127 0.65 -1.48 -7.92
CA TRP A 127 1.55 -2.35 -8.67
C TRP A 127 1.13 -2.56 -10.13
N THR A 128 -0.15 -2.45 -10.49
CA THR A 128 -0.52 -2.58 -11.91
C THR A 128 0.08 -1.47 -12.74
N GLU A 129 -0.02 -0.21 -12.28
CA GLU A 129 0.60 0.92 -12.97
C GLU A 129 2.13 0.79 -12.92
N TRP A 130 2.70 0.58 -11.74
CA TRP A 130 4.16 0.50 -11.59
C TRP A 130 4.77 -0.70 -12.31
N GLY A 131 4.32 -1.91 -11.99
CA GLY A 131 4.80 -3.17 -12.56
C GLY A 131 4.50 -3.30 -14.06
N GLY A 132 3.49 -2.61 -14.58
CA GLY A 132 3.18 -2.57 -16.01
C GLY A 132 4.15 -1.74 -16.86
N LEU A 133 4.97 -0.88 -16.25
CA LEU A 133 5.58 0.23 -16.97
C LEU A 133 6.96 0.05 -17.61
N SER A 134 7.70 -1.05 -17.56
CA SER A 134 9.07 -1.19 -18.13
C SER A 134 10.17 -0.20 -17.67
N ASP A 135 9.92 1.11 -17.53
CA ASP A 135 10.87 2.15 -17.13
C ASP A 135 10.90 2.42 -15.61
N THR A 136 10.06 1.74 -14.84
CA THR A 136 10.08 1.78 -13.38
C THR A 136 10.95 0.66 -12.80
N PRO A 137 11.74 0.93 -11.74
CA PRO A 137 12.60 -0.07 -11.11
C PRO A 137 11.78 -1.10 -10.34
N VAL A 138 12.26 -2.35 -10.34
CA VAL A 138 11.61 -3.50 -9.69
C VAL A 138 12.65 -4.28 -8.91
N VAL A 139 12.28 -4.70 -7.70
CA VAL A 139 13.06 -5.60 -6.84
C VAL A 139 12.34 -6.93 -6.67
N THR A 140 13.10 -8.01 -6.47
CA THR A 140 12.61 -9.36 -6.18
C THR A 140 13.33 -9.93 -4.96
N GLY A 141 12.69 -10.85 -4.23
CA GLY A 141 13.25 -11.45 -3.01
C GLY A 141 12.94 -10.63 -1.75
N LYS A 142 13.73 -10.86 -0.68
CA LYS A 142 13.66 -10.08 0.57
C LYS A 142 14.74 -9.00 0.53
N GLU A 143 14.35 -7.76 0.78
CA GLU A 143 15.26 -6.68 1.20
C GLU A 143 15.26 -6.52 2.72
#